data_AF-G8SJ95-F1
#
_entry.id   AF-G8SJ95-F1
#
_cell.length_a   1.000
_cell.length_b   1.000
_cell.length_c   1.000
_cell.angle_alpha   90.00
_cell.angle_beta   90.00
_cell.angle_gamma   90.00
#
_symmetry.space_group_name_H-M   'P 1'
#
loop_
_entity.id
_entity.type
_entity.pdbx_description
1 polymer ?
#
loop_
_entity_poly.entity_id
_entity_poly.type
_entity_poly.pdbx_seq_one_letter_code
_entity_poly.pdbx_strand_id
1 'polypeptide(L)'
;MLRREIPVTAVLACLAAFAGTRPAYAGNEMMVERCSGDVYISSAYNDRFPPAGGIYLKRSGEAFTPWSPPMPVAGHTFIRWWCHSTTGNWLDPGTWRIDGVNAHVDCDYDSCSLGTGATRFYTFDVNGWTAERSRCGDPATAAISARLGPQRLLLIECRPY
;
A
#
# COMPACT_ATOMS: atom_id res chain seq x y z
N MET A 1 -60.30 -6.30 -50.46
CA MET A 1 -59.13 -5.76 -49.74
C MET A 1 -59.16 -6.28 -48.30
N LEU A 2 -58.38 -7.33 -47.98
CA LEU A 2 -58.27 -7.86 -46.61
C LEU A 2 -57.15 -7.12 -45.87
N ARG A 3 -57.49 -6.43 -44.77
CA ARG A 3 -56.51 -5.90 -43.81
C ARG A 3 -56.08 -7.03 -42.88
N ARG A 4 -54.79 -7.33 -42.85
CA ARG A 4 -54.13 -8.21 -41.88
C ARG A 4 -53.60 -7.32 -40.76
N GLU A 5 -54.11 -7.51 -39.54
CA GLU A 5 -53.55 -6.87 -38.35
C GLU A 5 -52.40 -7.73 -37.82
N ILE A 6 -51.26 -7.09 -37.52
CA ILE A 6 -50.07 -7.72 -36.95
C ILE A 6 -50.11 -7.45 -35.44
N PRO A 7 -50.15 -8.48 -34.57
CA PRO A 7 -50.09 -8.26 -33.14
C PRO A 7 -48.67 -7.83 -32.74
N VAL A 8 -48.57 -6.66 -32.11
CA VAL A 8 -47.33 -6.14 -31.50
C VAL A 8 -47.10 -6.90 -30.20
N THR A 9 -46.32 -7.97 -30.26
CA THR A 9 -45.87 -8.69 -29.06
C THR A 9 -44.76 -7.88 -28.39
N ALA A 10 -45.10 -7.21 -27.29
CA ALA A 10 -44.15 -6.49 -26.46
C ALA A 10 -43.20 -7.49 -25.77
N VAL A 11 -41.95 -7.56 -26.25
CA VAL A 11 -40.88 -8.33 -25.62
C VAL A 11 -40.38 -7.52 -24.41
N LEU A 12 -40.91 -7.84 -23.24
CA LEU A 12 -40.42 -7.34 -21.96
C LEU A 12 -39.10 -8.07 -21.64
N ALA A 13 -37.99 -7.55 -22.16
CA ALA A 13 -36.66 -8.04 -21.83
C ALA A 13 -36.31 -7.61 -20.40
N CYS A 14 -36.47 -8.53 -19.46
CA CYS A 14 -36.05 -8.39 -18.08
C CYS A 14 -34.52 -8.35 -18.02
N LEU A 15 -33.93 -7.15 -18.03
CA LEU A 15 -32.51 -6.94 -17.76
C LEU A 15 -32.28 -7.19 -16.26
N ALA A 16 -32.07 -8.44 -15.89
CA ALA A 16 -31.53 -8.77 -14.57
C ALA A 16 -30.08 -8.28 -14.55
N ALA A 17 -29.88 -7.06 -14.05
CA ALA A 17 -28.55 -6.56 -13.70
C ALA A 17 -28.00 -7.46 -12.60
N PHE A 18 -27.15 -8.42 -13.00
CA PHE A 18 -26.28 -9.10 -12.06
C PHE A 18 -25.38 -8.04 -11.43
N ALA A 19 -25.77 -7.56 -10.24
CA ALA A 19 -24.88 -6.92 -9.31
C ALA A 19 -23.87 -7.99 -8.84
N GLY A 20 -22.91 -8.32 -9.71
CA GLY A 20 -21.79 -9.17 -9.36
C GLY A 20 -20.99 -8.44 -8.30
N THR A 21 -21.01 -8.95 -7.08
CA THR A 21 -20.07 -8.57 -6.04
C THR A 21 -18.68 -8.82 -6.60
N ARG A 22 -17.95 -7.74 -6.89
CA ARG A 22 -16.55 -7.87 -7.31
C ARG A 22 -15.81 -8.53 -6.14
N PRO A 23 -15.08 -9.64 -6.35
CA PRO A 23 -14.29 -10.22 -5.29
C PRO A 23 -13.32 -9.15 -4.79
N ALA A 24 -13.26 -8.99 -3.47
CA ALA A 24 -12.34 -8.06 -2.85
C ALA A 24 -10.92 -8.44 -3.29
N TYR A 25 -10.23 -7.51 -3.95
CA TYR A 25 -8.92 -7.80 -4.53
C TYR A 25 -7.93 -8.08 -3.41
N ALA A 26 -7.42 -9.31 -3.32
CA ALA A 26 -6.20 -9.60 -2.59
C ALA A 26 -5.04 -8.94 -3.35
N GLY A 27 -4.46 -7.91 -2.77
CA GLY A 27 -3.26 -7.27 -3.31
C GLY A 27 -2.07 -8.17 -3.02
N ASN A 28 -1.52 -8.81 -4.05
CA ASN A 28 -0.25 -9.50 -3.93
C ASN A 28 0.86 -8.46 -4.08
N GLU A 29 1.52 -8.11 -2.99
CA GLU A 29 2.67 -7.22 -3.03
C GLU A 29 3.94 -8.03 -2.80
N MET A 30 4.77 -8.13 -3.83
CA MET A 30 6.13 -8.60 -3.64
C MET A 30 6.83 -7.56 -2.80
N MET A 31 7.29 -7.95 -1.61
CA MET A 31 8.04 -7.04 -0.78
C MET A 31 9.31 -6.71 -1.54
N VAL A 32 9.63 -5.42 -1.62
CA VAL A 32 10.89 -4.97 -2.22
C VAL A 32 12.05 -5.76 -1.60
N GLU A 33 13.11 -6.02 -2.37
CA GLU A 33 14.21 -6.93 -2.01
C GLU A 33 14.79 -6.73 -0.61
N ARG A 34 14.57 -5.55 -0.03
CA ARG A 34 15.11 -5.07 1.24
C ARG A 34 14.25 -5.46 2.45
N CYS A 35 13.04 -5.96 2.22
CA CYS A 35 12.21 -6.48 3.29
C CYS A 35 12.33 -7.98 3.48
N SER A 36 13.41 -8.37 4.13
CA SER A 36 13.72 -9.77 4.46
C SER A 36 13.20 -10.21 5.82
N GLY A 37 12.77 -9.30 6.68
CA GLY A 37 12.44 -9.60 8.07
C GLY A 37 10.94 -9.58 8.38
N ASP A 38 10.66 -9.16 9.61
CA ASP A 38 9.32 -9.02 10.17
C ASP A 38 8.60 -7.82 9.55
N VAL A 39 7.27 -7.89 9.54
CA VAL A 39 6.40 -6.84 9.04
C VAL A 39 5.47 -6.40 10.16
N TYR A 40 5.30 -5.10 10.28
CA TYR A 40 4.27 -4.51 11.13
C TYR A 40 3.32 -3.71 10.24
N ILE A 41 2.01 -3.87 10.37
CA ILE A 41 1.01 -3.10 9.60
C ILE A 41 0.19 -2.26 10.56
N SER A 42 0.09 -0.95 10.33
CA SER A 42 -0.68 -0.06 11.19
C SER A 42 -2.17 -0.08 10.88
N SER A 43 -2.96 0.22 11.90
CA SER A 43 -4.37 0.54 11.72
C SER A 43 -4.60 1.92 11.08
N ALA A 44 -3.70 2.89 11.26
CA ALA A 44 -3.79 4.20 10.61
C ALA A 44 -2.56 4.56 9.76
N TYR A 45 -2.80 5.20 8.62
CA TYR A 45 -1.75 5.51 7.63
C TYR A 45 -0.63 6.43 8.16
N ASN A 46 -0.95 7.31 9.10
CA ASN A 46 -0.05 8.33 9.65
C ASN A 46 0.51 7.97 11.04
N ASP A 47 0.33 6.73 11.50
CA ASP A 47 0.90 6.32 12.77
C ASP A 47 2.43 6.40 12.74
N ARG A 48 3.02 6.68 13.91
CA ARG A 48 4.47 6.65 14.12
C ARG A 48 4.89 5.24 14.54
N PHE A 49 6.14 4.87 14.27
CA PHE A 49 6.69 3.60 14.74
C PHE A 49 7.24 3.71 16.18
N PRO A 50 7.04 2.70 17.06
CA PRO A 50 6.08 1.61 16.89
C PRO A 50 4.64 2.14 17.06
N PRO A 51 3.70 1.70 16.22
CA PRO A 51 2.33 2.18 16.31
C PRO A 51 1.59 1.57 17.51
N ALA A 52 0.53 2.26 17.95
CA ALA A 52 -0.25 1.86 19.12
C ALA A 52 -1.08 0.57 18.92
N GLY A 53 -1.28 0.16 17.68
CA GLY A 53 -2.00 -1.06 17.31
C GLY A 53 -1.72 -1.46 15.87
N GLY A 54 -1.92 -2.73 15.57
CA GLY A 54 -1.57 -3.25 14.27
C GLY A 54 -1.54 -4.76 14.14
N ILE A 55 -1.11 -5.21 12.98
CA ILE A 55 -0.79 -6.60 12.69
C ILE A 55 0.74 -6.73 12.72
N TYR A 56 1.27 -7.57 13.60
CA TYR A 56 2.68 -7.96 13.56
C TYR A 56 2.81 -9.35 12.95
N LEU A 57 3.56 -9.45 11.85
CA LEU A 57 3.86 -10.67 11.13
C LEU A 57 5.34 -10.99 11.30
N LYS A 58 5.61 -12.11 11.99
CA LYS A 58 6.97 -12.61 12.12
C LYS A 58 7.31 -13.52 10.94
N ARG A 59 8.46 -13.30 10.31
CA ARG A 59 8.90 -14.19 9.23
C ARG A 59 9.37 -15.53 9.80
N SER A 60 8.79 -16.61 9.30
CA SER A 60 9.14 -17.99 9.67
C SER A 60 9.61 -18.78 8.44
N GLY A 61 10.88 -18.62 8.07
CA GLY A 61 11.49 -19.37 6.96
C GLY A 61 10.79 -19.14 5.61
N GLU A 62 10.66 -20.21 4.82
CA GLU A 62 10.10 -20.19 3.46
C GLU A 62 8.59 -20.49 3.40
N ALA A 63 7.93 -20.76 4.54
CA ALA A 63 6.52 -21.10 4.56
C ALA A 63 5.62 -19.85 4.61
N PHE A 64 4.36 -20.01 4.20
CA PHE A 64 3.34 -19.01 4.47
C PHE A 64 3.04 -18.96 5.98
N THR A 65 2.92 -17.75 6.53
CA THR A 65 2.34 -17.56 7.86
C THR A 65 0.82 -17.76 7.78
N PRO A 66 0.15 -18.09 8.91
CA PRO A 66 -1.29 -17.96 9.01
C PRO A 66 -1.73 -16.53 8.66
N TRP A 67 -2.95 -16.39 8.13
CA TRP A 67 -3.58 -15.08 8.01
C TRP A 67 -3.78 -14.47 9.39
N SER A 68 -3.48 -13.18 9.51
CA SER A 68 -3.84 -12.42 10.69
C SER A 68 -5.37 -12.36 10.84
N PRO A 69 -5.89 -12.13 12.06
CA PRO A 69 -7.25 -11.67 12.23
C PRO A 69 -7.49 -10.39 11.41
N PRO A 70 -8.72 -10.17 10.91
CA PRO A 70 -9.08 -8.91 10.28
C PRO A 70 -8.87 -7.74 11.26
N MET A 71 -8.16 -6.72 10.81
CA MET A 71 -7.92 -5.48 11.55
C MET A 71 -8.61 -4.32 10.83
N PRO A 72 -9.40 -3.49 11.53
CA PRO A 72 -9.97 -2.29 10.93
C PRO A 72 -8.88 -1.31 10.53
N VAL A 73 -9.04 -0.68 9.36
CA VAL A 73 -8.13 0.36 8.86
C VAL A 73 -8.84 1.70 8.83
N ALA A 74 -8.18 2.72 9.37
CA ALA A 74 -8.74 4.06 9.45
C ALA A 74 -8.49 4.83 8.15
N GLY A 75 -9.58 5.13 7.45
CA GLY A 75 -9.71 6.36 6.66
C GLY A 75 -9.08 6.42 5.28
N HIS A 76 -8.43 5.37 4.75
CA HIS A 76 -7.70 5.51 3.48
C HIS A 76 -7.66 4.23 2.63
N THR A 77 -7.56 4.40 1.30
CA THR A 77 -7.15 3.36 0.33
C THR A 77 -5.69 2.93 0.49
N PHE A 78 -4.95 3.57 1.40
CA PHE A 78 -3.53 3.34 1.61
C PHE A 78 -3.28 2.73 2.98
N ILE A 79 -2.49 1.67 2.98
CA ILE A 79 -2.05 1.00 4.20
C ILE A 79 -0.60 1.38 4.44
N ARG A 80 -0.32 1.77 5.68
CA ARG A 80 1.04 1.93 6.18
C ARG A 80 1.51 0.61 6.77
N TRP A 81 2.65 0.13 6.32
CA TRP A 81 3.34 -0.97 6.96
C TRP A 81 4.81 -0.63 7.13
N TRP A 82 5.46 -1.29 8.09
CA TRP A 82 6.87 -1.19 8.36
C TRP A 82 7.53 -2.52 8.14
N CYS A 83 8.71 -2.43 7.56
CA CYS A 83 9.59 -3.55 7.35
C CYS A 83 10.76 -3.49 8.32
N HIS A 84 11.04 -4.59 9.01
CA HIS A 84 12.29 -4.75 9.73
C HIS A 84 13.38 -5.26 8.77
N SER A 85 14.41 -4.45 8.53
CA SER A 85 15.57 -4.87 7.75
C SER A 85 16.55 -5.64 8.65
N THR A 86 16.96 -6.82 8.21
CA THR A 86 17.98 -7.63 8.92
C THR A 86 19.38 -7.47 8.35
N THR A 87 19.57 -6.66 7.30
CA THR A 87 20.84 -6.52 6.57
C THR A 87 21.78 -5.45 7.13
N GLY A 88 21.28 -4.52 7.96
CA GLY A 88 22.11 -3.49 8.62
C GLY A 88 22.78 -2.48 7.68
N ASN A 89 22.35 -2.39 6.41
CA ASN A 89 22.95 -1.49 5.42
C ASN A 89 22.22 -0.14 5.39
N TRP A 90 22.90 0.93 5.79
CA TRP A 90 22.35 2.30 5.87
C TRP A 90 22.18 2.98 4.50
N LEU A 91 22.88 2.50 3.45
CA LEU A 91 22.78 3.03 2.08
C LEU A 91 21.62 2.44 1.28
N ASP A 92 20.79 1.62 1.90
CA ASP A 92 19.72 0.93 1.20
C ASP A 92 18.60 1.89 0.75
N PRO A 93 18.28 1.99 -0.57
CA PRO A 93 17.08 2.66 -1.05
C PRO A 93 15.83 2.31 -0.24
N GLY A 94 15.26 3.29 0.46
CA GLY A 94 14.12 3.13 1.38
C GLY A 94 14.47 3.46 2.83
N THR A 95 15.70 3.16 3.26
CA THR A 95 16.22 3.45 4.61
C THR A 95 16.54 4.92 4.79
N TRP A 96 16.86 5.62 3.69
CA TRP A 96 17.09 7.06 3.68
C TRP A 96 15.99 7.77 2.90
N ARG A 97 15.65 8.98 3.34
CA ARG A 97 14.94 9.94 2.51
C ARG A 97 15.74 11.23 2.43
N ILE A 98 15.56 11.91 1.32
CA ILE A 98 16.09 13.26 1.13
C ILE A 98 15.16 14.19 1.90
N ASP A 99 15.59 14.66 3.07
CA ASP A 99 14.87 15.67 3.83
C ASP A 99 15.25 17.05 3.30
N GLY A 100 14.62 17.40 2.18
CA GLY A 100 14.88 18.64 1.46
C GLY A 100 16.14 18.59 0.59
N VAL A 101 15.97 19.04 -0.65
CA VAL A 101 17.08 19.49 -1.48
C VAL A 101 17.08 21.00 -1.39
N ASN A 102 18.03 21.56 -0.65
CA ASN A 102 18.22 23.01 -0.66
C ASN A 102 19.07 23.36 -1.89
N ALA A 103 18.41 23.65 -2.99
CA ALA A 103 19.03 24.36 -4.10
C ALA A 103 18.81 25.85 -3.86
N HIS A 104 19.88 26.64 -3.80
CA HIS A 104 19.76 28.08 -3.78
C HIS A 104 20.44 28.66 -5.01
N VAL A 105 19.91 29.76 -5.51
CA VAL A 105 20.48 30.51 -6.61
C VAL A 105 21.09 31.78 -6.02
N ASP A 106 22.37 31.97 -6.25
CA ASP A 106 23.10 33.20 -5.94
C ASP A 106 23.06 34.10 -7.16
N CYS A 107 22.49 35.30 -7.02
CA CYS A 107 22.49 36.30 -8.07
C CYS A 107 23.30 37.52 -7.65
N ASP A 108 24.19 37.95 -8.54
CA ASP A 108 24.77 39.29 -8.57
C ASP A 108 24.04 40.13 -9.64
N TYR A 109 24.31 41.44 -9.70
CA TYR A 109 23.65 42.39 -10.60
C TYR A 109 23.65 41.95 -12.07
N ASP A 110 24.67 41.21 -12.52
CA ASP A 110 24.84 40.79 -13.92
C ASP A 110 24.79 39.27 -14.15
N SER A 111 24.72 38.43 -13.10
CA SER A 111 24.71 36.97 -13.28
C SER A 111 24.08 36.20 -12.13
N CYS A 112 23.44 35.07 -12.43
CA CYS A 112 22.97 34.13 -11.44
C CYS A 112 23.71 32.79 -11.59
N SER A 113 24.11 32.20 -10.47
CA SER A 113 24.71 30.88 -10.38
C SER A 113 23.93 30.01 -9.39
N LEU A 114 23.89 28.70 -9.63
CA LEU A 114 23.39 27.76 -8.63
C LEU A 114 24.43 27.65 -7.52
N GLY A 115 24.10 28.16 -6.33
CA GLY A 115 24.91 27.95 -5.14
C GLY A 115 24.90 26.48 -4.75
N THR A 116 26.06 25.94 -4.37
CA THR A 116 26.16 24.56 -3.86
C THR A 116 25.53 24.49 -2.47
N GLY A 117 24.23 24.16 -2.42
CA GLY A 117 23.56 23.83 -1.16
C GLY A 117 23.89 22.41 -0.71
N ALA A 118 24.12 22.23 0.59
CA ALA A 118 24.28 20.90 1.18
C ALA A 118 22.95 20.12 1.09
N THR A 119 22.97 18.95 0.45
CA THR A 119 21.86 18.00 0.53
C THR A 119 22.06 17.13 1.78
N ARG A 120 21.13 17.20 2.73
CA ARG A 120 21.17 16.37 3.93
C ARG A 120 20.41 15.07 3.67
N PHE A 121 21.09 13.95 3.86
CA PHE A 121 20.47 12.63 3.87
C PHE A 121 20.17 12.25 5.32
N TYR A 122 18.93 11.87 5.59
CA TYR A 122 18.56 11.29 6.88
C TYR A 122 18.11 9.85 6.67
N THR A 123 18.60 8.95 7.51
CA THR A 123 18.05 7.60 7.61
C THR A 123 16.80 7.66 8.50
N PHE A 124 15.69 7.10 8.02
CA PHE A 124 14.43 7.00 8.75
C PHE A 124 14.22 5.57 9.29
N ASP A 125 15.31 4.88 9.64
CA ASP A 125 15.21 3.64 10.37
C ASP A 125 14.96 3.91 11.84
N VAL A 126 13.73 3.66 12.30
CA VAL A 126 13.44 3.68 13.74
C VAL A 126 13.74 2.28 14.26
N ASN A 127 14.91 2.09 14.87
CA ASN A 127 15.35 0.80 15.39
C ASN A 127 15.34 -0.32 14.32
N GLY A 128 15.84 -0.04 13.11
CA GLY A 128 15.89 -1.02 12.01
C GLY A 128 14.58 -1.20 11.23
N TRP A 129 13.55 -0.39 11.53
CA TRP A 129 12.27 -0.42 10.82
C TRP A 129 12.14 0.69 9.79
N THR A 130 11.74 0.32 8.57
CA THR A 130 11.53 1.24 7.44
C THR A 130 10.05 1.27 7.05
N ALA A 131 9.48 2.46 6.87
CA ALA A 131 8.09 2.63 6.49
C ALA A 131 7.87 2.45 4.98
N GLU A 132 6.94 1.59 4.62
CA GLU A 132 6.48 1.29 3.27
C GLU A 132 5.01 1.68 3.09
N ARG A 133 4.49 1.51 1.86
CA ARG A 133 3.09 1.81 1.53
C ARG A 133 2.50 0.73 0.62
N SER A 134 1.27 0.34 0.93
CA SER A 134 0.45 -0.53 0.09
C SER A 134 -0.85 0.17 -0.30
N ARG A 135 -1.52 -0.34 -1.33
CA ARG A 135 -2.82 0.18 -1.76
C ARG A 135 -3.89 -0.90 -1.72
N CYS A 136 -5.01 -0.59 -1.08
CA CYS A 136 -6.27 -1.25 -1.37
C CYS A 136 -6.93 -0.55 -2.56
N GLY A 137 -7.23 -1.32 -3.61
CA GLY A 137 -7.87 -0.78 -4.82
C GLY A 137 -9.31 -0.33 -4.59
N ASP A 138 -9.95 -0.81 -3.52
CA ASP A 138 -11.34 -0.49 -3.18
C ASP A 138 -11.42 0.60 -2.10
N PRO A 139 -12.05 1.76 -2.36
CA PRO A 139 -12.29 2.78 -1.35
C PRO A 139 -13.26 2.34 -0.24
N ALA A 140 -14.04 1.27 -0.44
CA ALA A 140 -14.89 0.68 0.59
C ALA A 140 -14.13 -0.22 1.57
N THR A 141 -12.80 -0.34 1.44
CA THR A 141 -12.00 -1.16 2.37
C THR A 141 -12.15 -0.65 3.80
N ALA A 142 -12.62 -1.54 4.67
CA ALA A 142 -12.87 -1.28 6.08
C ALA A 142 -11.90 -2.02 7.00
N ALA A 143 -11.46 -3.20 6.56
CA ALA A 143 -10.57 -4.06 7.30
C ALA A 143 -9.56 -4.73 6.39
N ILE A 144 -8.43 -5.15 6.96
CA ILE A 144 -7.40 -5.89 6.26
C ILE A 144 -7.03 -7.15 7.02
N SER A 145 -6.66 -8.19 6.29
CA SER A 145 -5.93 -9.34 6.82
C SER A 145 -4.62 -9.44 6.08
N ALA A 146 -3.56 -9.91 6.73
CA ALA A 146 -2.26 -10.04 6.09
C ALA A 146 -1.56 -11.33 6.47
N ARG A 147 -0.66 -11.79 5.60
CA ARG A 147 0.28 -12.88 5.87
C ARG A 147 1.55 -12.72 5.06
N LEU A 148 2.63 -13.31 5.55
CA LEU A 148 3.86 -13.45 4.80
C LEU A 148 3.84 -14.76 4.02
N GLY A 149 4.46 -14.74 2.85
CA GLY A 149 4.71 -15.91 2.03
C GLY A 149 6.20 -16.16 1.78
N PRO A 150 6.50 -17.21 1.00
CA PRO A 150 7.83 -17.49 0.49
C PRO A 150 8.39 -16.30 -0.29
N GLN A 151 9.72 -16.26 -0.48
CA GLN A 151 10.39 -15.32 -1.39
C GLN A 151 10.04 -13.84 -1.14
N ARG A 152 9.91 -13.44 0.13
CA ARG A 152 9.59 -12.05 0.52
C ARG A 152 8.23 -11.60 -0.04
N LEU A 153 7.24 -12.49 -0.08
CA LEU A 153 5.88 -12.12 -0.45
C LEU A 153 5.11 -11.57 0.76
N LEU A 154 4.45 -10.43 0.60
CA LEU A 154 3.45 -9.90 1.53
C LEU A 154 2.09 -9.97 0.85
N LEU A 155 1.18 -10.69 1.46
CA LEU A 155 -0.20 -10.79 0.99
C LEU A 155 -1.07 -9.95 1.91
N ILE A 156 -1.80 -9.00 1.33
CA ILE A 156 -2.79 -8.19 2.02
C ILE A 156 -4.13 -8.41 1.36
N GLU A 157 -5.09 -8.88 2.16
CA GLU A 157 -6.49 -8.98 1.77
C GLU A 157 -7.24 -7.76 2.28
N CYS A 158 -7.68 -6.91 1.36
CA CYS A 158 -8.54 -5.77 1.65
C CYS A 158 -10.00 -6.25 1.69
N ARG A 159 -10.74 -5.91 2.75
CA ARG A 159 -12.12 -6.36 2.94
C ARG A 159 -13.07 -5.16 3.10
N PRO A 160 -14.22 -5.16 2.40
CA PRO A 160 -15.28 -4.19 2.66
C PRO A 160 -15.96 -4.46 4.02
N TYR A 161 -16.77 -3.50 4.49
CA TYR A 161 -17.69 -3.69 5.61
C TYR A 161 -18.73 -4.78 5.33
#